data_AF-A0AAN6I6M2-F1
#
_entry.id   AF-A0AAN6I6M2-F1
#
_cell.length_a   1.000
_cell.length_b   1.000
_cell.length_c   1.000
_cell.angle_alpha   90.00
_cell.angle_beta   90.00
_cell.angle_gamma   90.00
#
_symmetry.space_group_name_H-M   'P 1'
#
loop_
_entity.id
_entity.type
_entity.pdbx_description
1 polymer ?
#
loop_
_entity_poly.entity_id
_entity_poly.type
_entity_poly.pdbx_seq_one_letter_code
_entity_poly.pdbx_strand_id
1 'polypeptide(L)'
;MRWRDEKLEVSIFHGNIENLKFDTSKESVFFSPGNSFGGMGGGYDKALAYLFSEAGDWRTTDRYVKNWIVENSNGYSAPGTAQLIRFDWPDSLAWQKYRASAILHVPTMRTPKILGFTEEQTIQSVFDWTWQSLVRVRQEPSLDVFVMTGMGTGYGCLTEKLVCRTMVAAIAMFGSQMGKEVLSYLDSPYKRSDIEKKLYG
;
A
#
# COMPACT_ATOMS: atom_id res chain seq x y z
N MET A 1 -6.00 -24.21 3.79
CA MET A 1 -4.87 -23.66 3.01
C MET A 1 -4.24 -22.57 3.86
N ARG A 2 -2.98 -22.71 4.30
CA ARG A 2 -2.32 -21.73 5.18
C ARG A 2 -1.30 -20.95 4.36
N TRP A 3 -1.57 -19.67 4.14
CA TRP A 3 -0.74 -18.62 3.52
C TRP A 3 0.66 -18.40 4.15
N ARG A 4 1.14 -19.30 5.03
CA ARG A 4 2.31 -19.02 5.88
C ARG A 4 3.66 -19.34 5.23
N ASP A 5 3.69 -20.09 4.14
CA ASP A 5 4.93 -20.65 3.58
C ASP A 5 5.15 -20.36 2.08
N GLU A 6 4.26 -19.61 1.43
CA GLU A 6 4.42 -19.29 0.01
C GLU A 6 5.36 -18.09 -0.21
N LYS A 7 6.26 -18.24 -1.18
CA LYS A 7 7.22 -17.21 -1.57
C LYS A 7 6.48 -16.05 -2.21
N LEU A 8 6.74 -14.83 -1.75
CA LEU A 8 6.19 -13.62 -2.36
C LEU A 8 6.74 -13.45 -3.79
N GLU A 9 5.84 -13.41 -4.78
CA GLU A 9 6.17 -13.06 -6.17
C GLU A 9 5.93 -11.57 -6.41
N VAL A 10 6.86 -10.92 -7.11
CA VAL A 10 6.78 -9.48 -7.42
C VAL A 10 6.95 -9.30 -8.92
N SER A 11 5.96 -8.66 -9.54
CA SER A 11 5.98 -8.26 -10.95
C SER A 11 5.86 -6.75 -11.09
N ILE A 12 6.52 -6.16 -12.08
CA ILE A 12 6.45 -4.73 -12.38
C ILE A 12 5.63 -4.53 -13.64
N PHE A 13 4.69 -3.58 -13.58
CA PHE A 13 3.89 -3.15 -14.72
C PHE A 13 4.06 -1.65 -14.95
N HIS A 14 4.35 -1.27 -16.19
CA HIS A 14 4.43 0.13 -16.61
C HIS A 14 3.27 0.46 -17.54
N GLY A 15 2.36 1.32 -17.08
CA GLY A 15 1.20 1.75 -17.86
C GLY A 15 0.04 2.19 -16.99
N ASN A 16 -1.12 2.39 -17.63
CA ASN A 16 -2.34 2.75 -16.95
C ASN A 16 -2.92 1.55 -16.19
N ILE A 17 -3.47 1.79 -15.00
CA ILE A 17 -4.10 0.77 -14.15
C ILE A 17 -5.20 -0.02 -14.87
N GLU A 18 -5.91 0.61 -15.81
CA GLU A 18 -6.92 -0.03 -16.66
C GLU A 18 -6.36 -1.07 -17.62
N ASN A 19 -5.05 -1.06 -17.88
CA ASN A 19 -4.40 -2.00 -18.80
C ASN A 19 -3.66 -3.13 -18.07
N LEU A 20 -3.75 -3.16 -16.74
CA LEU A 20 -3.13 -4.20 -15.93
C LEU A 20 -3.73 -5.58 -16.28
N LYS A 21 -2.89 -6.60 -16.29
CA LYS A 21 -3.29 -8.00 -16.58
C LYS A 21 -2.64 -8.92 -15.57
N PHE A 22 -3.46 -9.62 -14.79
CA PHE A 22 -3.05 -10.71 -13.91
C PHE A 22 -4.16 -11.74 -13.85
N ASP A 23 -3.88 -12.89 -13.24
CA ASP A 23 -4.84 -13.99 -13.07
C ASP A 23 -6.09 -13.50 -12.32
N THR A 24 -7.21 -13.43 -13.03
CA THR A 24 -8.48 -12.94 -12.51
C THR A 24 -9.24 -14.01 -11.74
N SER A 25 -8.70 -15.22 -11.54
CA SER A 25 -9.31 -16.20 -10.63
C SER A 25 -9.09 -15.84 -9.15
N LYS A 26 -8.10 -14.99 -8.88
CA LYS A 26 -7.60 -14.55 -7.57
C LYS A 26 -8.27 -13.26 -7.09
N GLU A 27 -8.57 -13.15 -5.80
CA GLU A 27 -9.06 -11.85 -5.27
C GLU A 27 -7.91 -10.86 -5.17
N SER A 28 -8.17 -9.62 -5.55
CA SER A 28 -7.15 -8.57 -5.53
C SER A 28 -7.57 -7.37 -4.67
N VAL A 29 -6.56 -6.63 -4.21
CA VAL A 29 -6.74 -5.36 -3.53
C VAL A 29 -5.83 -4.33 -4.16
N PHE A 30 -6.36 -3.11 -4.32
CA PHE A 30 -5.60 -1.99 -4.84
C PHE A 30 -5.21 -1.04 -3.73
N PHE A 31 -3.95 -0.64 -3.73
CA PHE A 31 -3.38 0.32 -2.80
C PHE A 31 -3.80 1.75 -3.14
N SER A 32 -4.28 2.54 -2.18
CA SER A 32 -4.58 3.97 -2.34
C SER A 32 -3.69 4.83 -1.43
N PRO A 33 -2.57 5.39 -1.95
CA PRO A 33 -1.64 6.26 -1.20
C PRO A 33 -2.15 7.70 -1.01
N GLY A 34 -3.41 7.86 -0.63
CA GLY A 34 -4.09 9.15 -0.62
C GLY A 34 -3.74 10.06 0.56
N ASN A 35 -4.71 10.91 0.93
CA ASN A 35 -4.60 11.81 2.07
C ASN A 35 -5.47 11.35 3.24
N SER A 36 -5.23 11.89 4.44
CA SER A 36 -5.88 11.50 5.70
C SER A 36 -7.40 11.62 5.73
N PHE A 37 -7.99 12.34 4.77
CA PHE A 37 -9.43 12.57 4.68
C PHE A 37 -10.08 11.73 3.57
N GLY A 38 -9.37 10.75 2.99
CA GLY A 38 -9.95 9.84 2.00
C GLY A 38 -10.19 10.44 0.61
N GLY A 39 -9.65 11.63 0.33
CA GLY A 39 -9.82 12.25 -0.99
C GLY A 39 -9.11 11.48 -2.11
N MET A 40 -9.83 11.16 -3.18
CA MET A 40 -9.36 10.37 -4.33
C MET A 40 -9.25 11.20 -5.63
N GLY A 41 -9.24 12.54 -5.55
CA GLY A 41 -9.35 13.41 -6.73
C GLY A 41 -8.09 13.56 -7.58
N GLY A 42 -6.97 12.92 -7.24
CA GLY A 42 -5.67 13.15 -7.88
C GLY A 42 -5.03 11.87 -8.44
N GLY A 43 -4.29 12.01 -9.55
CA GLY A 43 -3.39 11.00 -10.10
C GLY A 43 -3.95 9.57 -10.09
N TYR A 44 -3.21 8.67 -9.44
CA TYR A 44 -3.55 7.25 -9.32
C TYR A 44 -4.87 7.03 -8.56
N ASP A 45 -5.13 7.74 -7.45
CA ASP A 45 -6.36 7.55 -6.68
C ASP A 45 -7.61 7.91 -7.49
N LYS A 46 -7.51 8.88 -8.41
CA LYS A 46 -8.63 9.21 -9.30
C LYS A 46 -8.91 8.10 -10.31
N ALA A 47 -7.87 7.51 -10.88
CA ALA A 47 -8.02 6.36 -11.77
C ALA A 47 -8.61 5.17 -11.01
N LEU A 48 -8.16 4.94 -9.77
CA LEU A 48 -8.73 3.93 -8.89
C LEU A 48 -10.20 4.20 -8.58
N ALA A 49 -10.57 5.45 -8.32
CA ALA A 49 -11.95 5.84 -8.07
C ALA A 49 -12.87 5.58 -9.29
N TYR A 50 -12.37 5.76 -10.52
CA TYR A 50 -13.09 5.35 -11.73
C TYR A 50 -13.26 3.83 -11.80
N LEU A 51 -12.21 3.04 -11.53
CA LEU A 51 -12.30 1.57 -11.58
C LEU A 51 -13.37 1.02 -10.64
N PHE A 52 -13.46 1.57 -9.43
CA PHE A 52 -14.41 1.10 -8.43
C PHE A 52 -15.80 1.70 -8.61
N SER A 53 -16.01 2.71 -9.47
CA SER A 53 -17.35 3.29 -9.66
C SER A 53 -18.28 2.38 -10.48
N GLU A 54 -19.56 2.29 -10.11
CA GLU A 54 -20.58 1.53 -10.86
C GLU A 54 -20.97 2.20 -12.18
N ALA A 55 -21.01 3.54 -12.22
CA ALA A 55 -21.50 4.31 -13.37
C ALA A 55 -20.40 5.16 -14.04
N GLY A 56 -19.13 4.87 -13.77
CA GLY A 56 -18.02 5.68 -14.27
C GLY A 56 -17.90 7.07 -13.62
N ASP A 57 -18.69 7.40 -12.60
CA ASP A 57 -18.50 8.63 -11.81
C ASP A 57 -17.59 8.37 -10.61
N TRP A 58 -16.32 8.75 -10.76
CA TRP A 58 -15.30 8.64 -9.71
C TRP A 58 -15.71 9.31 -8.38
N ARG A 59 -16.60 10.31 -8.41
CA ARG A 59 -17.05 11.01 -7.19
C ARG A 59 -17.88 10.11 -6.28
N THR A 60 -18.51 9.07 -6.82
CA THR A 60 -19.24 8.08 -6.01
C THR A 60 -18.28 7.33 -5.10
N THR A 61 -17.17 6.83 -5.66
CA THR A 61 -16.10 6.16 -4.91
C THR A 61 -15.42 7.11 -3.92
N ASP A 62 -15.08 8.33 -4.35
CA ASP A 62 -14.47 9.36 -3.47
C ASP A 62 -15.36 9.67 -2.26
N ARG A 63 -16.68 9.84 -2.46
CA ARG A 63 -17.62 10.07 -1.36
C ARG A 63 -17.73 8.86 -0.44
N TYR A 64 -17.77 7.66 -1.00
CA TYR A 64 -17.83 6.43 -0.22
C TYR A 64 -16.61 6.30 0.69
N VAL A 65 -15.40 6.48 0.16
CA VAL A 65 -14.16 6.43 0.95
C VAL A 65 -14.14 7.50 2.04
N LYS A 66 -14.52 8.74 1.72
CA LYS A 66 -14.62 9.83 2.71
C LYS A 66 -15.58 9.50 3.84
N ASN A 67 -16.78 9.02 3.53
CA ASN A 67 -17.78 8.63 4.52
C ASN A 67 -17.28 7.50 5.39
N TRP A 68 -16.63 6.49 4.79
CA TRP A 68 -16.02 5.40 5.53
C TRP A 68 -14.98 5.92 6.56
N ILE A 69 -14.13 6.87 6.18
CA ILE A 69 -13.14 7.48 7.08
C ILE A 69 -13.81 8.30 8.20
N VAL A 70 -14.91 9.00 7.90
CA VAL A 70 -15.72 9.70 8.92
C VAL A 70 -16.25 8.71 9.95
N GLU A 71 -16.87 7.62 9.50
CA GLU A 71 -17.52 6.63 10.35
C GLU A 71 -16.54 5.78 11.15
N ASN A 72 -15.39 5.41 10.56
CA ASN A 72 -14.47 4.41 11.14
C ASN A 72 -13.21 5.03 11.75
N SER A 73 -12.94 6.32 11.52
CA SER A 73 -11.75 7.00 12.03
C SER A 73 -12.05 8.42 12.52
N ASN A 74 -13.32 8.70 12.84
CA ASN A 74 -13.79 10.01 13.31
C ASN A 74 -13.32 11.17 12.40
N GLY A 75 -13.29 10.91 11.09
CA GLY A 75 -12.94 11.89 10.06
C GLY A 75 -11.45 12.04 9.77
N TYR A 76 -10.55 11.28 10.40
CA TYR A 76 -9.12 11.39 10.16
C TYR A 76 -8.39 10.04 10.26
N SER A 77 -7.76 9.63 9.17
CA SER A 77 -6.81 8.50 9.15
C SER A 77 -5.38 9.02 9.12
N ALA A 78 -4.57 8.69 10.13
CA ALA A 78 -3.20 9.20 10.23
C ALA A 78 -2.30 8.61 9.11
N PRO A 79 -1.30 9.38 8.61
CA PRO A 79 -0.35 8.86 7.64
C PRO A 79 0.31 7.55 8.08
N GLY A 80 0.38 6.59 7.16
CA GLY A 80 0.89 5.24 7.40
C GLY A 80 -0.09 4.26 8.04
N THR A 81 -1.30 4.69 8.38
CA THR A 81 -2.35 3.77 8.87
C THR A 81 -2.94 3.02 7.68
N ALA A 82 -2.93 1.69 7.72
CA ALA A 82 -3.48 0.87 6.64
C ALA A 82 -4.92 0.44 6.93
N GLN A 83 -5.86 1.00 6.16
CA GLN A 83 -7.30 0.75 6.29
C GLN A 83 -7.83 0.00 5.07
N LEU A 84 -8.46 -1.15 5.28
CA LEU A 84 -9.09 -1.92 4.20
C LEU A 84 -10.55 -1.51 4.06
N ILE A 85 -10.87 -0.82 2.99
CA ILE A 85 -12.20 -0.31 2.68
C ILE A 85 -12.83 -1.24 1.66
N ARG A 86 -13.93 -1.91 2.04
CA ARG A 86 -14.64 -2.88 1.20
C ARG A 86 -15.81 -2.23 0.47
N PHE A 87 -16.07 -2.72 -0.74
CA PHE A 87 -17.11 -2.28 -1.66
C PHE A 87 -17.96 -3.48 -2.06
N ASP A 88 -19.28 -3.30 -2.05
CA ASP A 88 -20.25 -4.29 -2.52
C ASP A 88 -20.86 -3.83 -3.85
N TRP A 89 -19.98 -3.63 -4.84
CA TRP A 89 -20.30 -3.08 -6.16
C TRP A 89 -19.87 -4.07 -7.25
N PRO A 90 -20.61 -5.19 -7.42
CA PRO A 90 -20.23 -6.25 -8.33
C PRO A 90 -20.22 -5.81 -9.80
N ASP A 91 -20.90 -4.73 -10.15
CA ASP A 91 -20.91 -4.21 -11.52
C ASP A 91 -19.74 -3.26 -11.83
N SER A 92 -18.90 -2.92 -10.83
CA SER A 92 -17.72 -2.10 -11.03
C SER A 92 -16.68 -2.78 -11.93
N LEU A 93 -15.91 -1.97 -12.68
CA LEU A 93 -14.81 -2.49 -13.49
C LEU A 93 -13.73 -3.17 -12.63
N ALA A 94 -13.52 -2.67 -11.40
CA ALA A 94 -12.65 -3.26 -10.40
C ALA A 94 -13.04 -4.72 -10.08
N TRP A 95 -14.32 -4.99 -9.85
CA TRP A 95 -14.79 -6.34 -9.60
C TRP A 95 -14.73 -7.21 -10.88
N GLN A 96 -15.34 -6.74 -11.97
CA GLN A 96 -15.50 -7.54 -13.19
C GLN A 96 -14.16 -7.90 -13.84
N LYS A 97 -13.17 -7.00 -13.78
CA LYS A 97 -11.87 -7.22 -14.42
C LYS A 97 -10.80 -7.76 -13.50
N TYR A 98 -10.83 -7.39 -12.21
CA TYR A 98 -9.74 -7.66 -11.28
C TYR A 98 -10.16 -8.46 -10.04
N ARG A 99 -11.44 -8.79 -9.89
CA ARG A 99 -12.02 -9.35 -8.65
C ARG A 99 -11.60 -8.57 -7.41
N ALA A 100 -11.59 -7.24 -7.56
CA ALA A 100 -11.26 -6.33 -6.47
C ALA A 100 -12.53 -5.78 -5.84
N SER A 101 -12.79 -6.18 -4.60
CA SER A 101 -13.89 -5.67 -3.77
C SER A 101 -13.38 -4.77 -2.64
N ALA A 102 -12.09 -4.41 -2.65
CA ALA A 102 -11.51 -3.58 -1.61
C ALA A 102 -10.39 -2.66 -2.12
N ILE A 103 -10.25 -1.53 -1.44
CA ILE A 103 -9.10 -0.64 -1.53
C ILE A 103 -8.38 -0.68 -0.19
N LEU A 104 -7.05 -0.81 -0.23
CA LEU A 104 -6.21 -0.57 0.93
C LEU A 104 -5.82 0.91 0.97
N HIS A 105 -6.58 1.71 1.71
CA HIS A 105 -6.32 3.13 1.88
C HIS A 105 -5.21 3.34 2.92
N VAL A 106 -4.11 3.95 2.49
CA VAL A 106 -2.96 4.25 3.34
C VAL A 106 -2.56 5.70 3.10
N PRO A 107 -2.95 6.63 3.99
CA PRO A 107 -2.62 8.02 3.79
C PRO A 107 -1.10 8.21 3.78
N THR A 108 -0.58 8.93 2.79
CA THR A 108 0.84 9.34 2.73
C THR A 108 1.04 10.78 3.18
N MET A 109 -0.06 11.53 3.33
CA MET A 109 -0.09 12.93 3.71
C MET A 109 -1.40 13.27 4.40
N ARG A 110 -1.43 14.36 5.17
CA ARG A 110 -2.68 14.84 5.79
C ARG A 110 -3.63 15.47 4.77
N THR A 111 -3.08 16.38 3.98
CA THR A 111 -3.75 17.04 2.87
C THR A 111 -2.80 17.04 1.67
N PRO A 112 -3.31 17.18 0.43
CA PRO A 112 -2.47 17.25 -0.76
C PRO A 112 -1.45 18.39 -0.67
N LYS A 113 -0.17 18.05 -0.56
CA LYS A 113 0.94 19.02 -0.56
C LYS A 113 2.28 18.32 -0.84
N ILE A 114 3.28 19.12 -1.19
CA ILE A 114 4.67 18.69 -1.22
C ILE A 114 5.08 18.26 0.20
N LEU A 115 5.67 17.08 0.34
CA LEU A 115 6.04 16.53 1.64
C LEU A 115 7.29 17.19 2.23
N GLY A 116 8.24 17.60 1.37
CA GLY A 116 9.47 18.27 1.80
C GLY A 116 10.35 17.41 2.71
N PHE A 117 10.24 16.09 2.60
CA PHE A 117 10.99 15.15 3.42
C PHE A 117 12.47 15.14 3.05
N THR A 118 13.33 14.97 4.07
CA THR A 118 14.72 14.58 3.85
C THR A 118 14.79 13.17 3.26
N GLU A 119 15.98 12.74 2.78
CA GLU A 119 16.17 11.36 2.33
C GLU A 119 15.86 10.36 3.46
N GLU A 120 16.30 10.65 4.69
CA GLU A 120 16.04 9.83 5.87
C GLU A 120 14.55 9.70 6.17
N GLN A 121 13.81 10.82 6.20
CA GLN A 121 12.36 10.81 6.41
C GLN A 121 11.61 10.09 5.29
N THR A 122 12.11 10.19 4.05
CA THR A 122 11.57 9.47 2.90
C THR A 122 11.77 7.97 3.06
N ILE A 123 12.98 7.52 3.43
CA ILE A 123 13.27 6.12 3.68
C ILE A 123 12.38 5.58 4.80
N GLN A 124 12.35 6.25 5.95
CA GLN A 124 11.56 5.82 7.09
C GLN A 124 10.06 5.71 6.72
N SER A 125 9.49 6.79 6.17
CA SER A 125 8.06 6.84 5.90
C SER A 125 7.64 5.83 4.84
N VAL A 126 8.36 5.73 3.71
CA VAL A 126 8.03 4.80 2.63
C VAL A 126 8.21 3.35 3.08
N PHE A 127 9.24 3.07 3.88
CA PHE A 127 9.44 1.74 4.45
C PHE A 127 8.26 1.35 5.34
N ASP A 128 7.89 2.22 6.29
CA ASP A 128 6.79 1.99 7.23
C ASP A 128 5.45 1.85 6.51
N TRP A 129 5.15 2.70 5.53
CA TRP A 129 3.91 2.62 4.75
C TRP A 129 3.84 1.33 3.95
N THR A 130 4.95 0.91 3.34
CA THR A 130 5.03 -0.37 2.61
C THR A 130 4.84 -1.54 3.57
N TRP A 131 5.55 -1.54 4.70
CA TRP A 131 5.49 -2.60 5.69
C TRP A 131 4.08 -2.75 6.28
N GLN A 132 3.46 -1.65 6.73
CA GLN A 132 2.09 -1.66 7.26
C GLN A 132 1.08 -2.14 6.23
N SER A 133 1.26 -1.77 4.96
CA SER A 133 0.41 -2.25 3.87
C SER A 133 0.49 -3.78 3.73
N LEU A 134 1.71 -4.32 3.69
CA LEU A 134 1.95 -5.76 3.58
C LEU A 134 1.42 -6.54 4.79
N VAL A 135 1.63 -6.03 6.00
CA VAL A 135 1.07 -6.61 7.24
C VAL A 135 -0.45 -6.68 7.16
N ARG A 136 -1.10 -5.57 6.78
CA ARG A 136 -2.56 -5.48 6.73
C ARG A 136 -3.16 -6.40 5.66
N VAL A 137 -2.54 -6.50 4.48
CA VAL A 137 -3.00 -7.42 3.42
C VAL A 137 -2.81 -8.88 3.83
N ARG A 138 -1.68 -9.23 4.47
CA ARG A 138 -1.41 -10.61 4.94
C ARG A 138 -2.42 -11.11 5.98
N GLN A 139 -3.14 -10.21 6.65
CA GLN A 139 -4.22 -10.55 7.58
C GLN A 139 -5.52 -10.96 6.88
N GLU A 140 -5.63 -10.78 5.56
CA GLU A 140 -6.83 -11.11 4.77
C GLU A 140 -6.60 -12.40 3.98
N PRO A 141 -7.15 -13.55 4.42
CA PRO A 141 -6.81 -14.85 3.84
C PRO A 141 -7.31 -15.06 2.41
N SER A 142 -8.26 -14.24 1.96
CA SER A 142 -8.85 -14.34 0.62
C SER A 142 -8.08 -13.53 -0.43
N LEU A 143 -7.24 -12.58 -0.01
CA LEU A 143 -6.51 -11.71 -0.92
C LEU A 143 -5.24 -12.37 -1.43
N ASP A 144 -5.13 -12.51 -2.74
CA ASP A 144 -3.99 -13.14 -3.40
C ASP A 144 -3.10 -12.16 -4.14
N VAL A 145 -3.67 -11.06 -4.63
CA VAL A 145 -2.96 -10.06 -5.44
C VAL A 145 -3.04 -8.70 -4.78
N PHE A 146 -1.87 -8.10 -4.52
CA PHE A 146 -1.78 -6.73 -4.01
C PHE A 146 -1.17 -5.82 -5.08
N VAL A 147 -1.97 -4.89 -5.60
CA VAL A 147 -1.52 -3.92 -6.60
C VAL A 147 -1.08 -2.63 -5.91
N MET A 148 0.20 -2.29 -6.06
CA MET A 148 0.82 -1.11 -5.46
C MET A 148 1.29 -0.10 -6.52
N THR A 149 1.44 1.16 -6.11
CA THR A 149 2.03 2.24 -6.90
C THR A 149 3.06 3.00 -6.08
N GLY A 150 3.83 3.90 -6.72
CA GLY A 150 4.77 4.78 -6.04
C GLY A 150 4.09 5.67 -4.99
N MET A 151 4.51 5.53 -3.74
CA MET A 151 3.96 6.29 -2.61
C MET A 151 4.52 7.71 -2.57
N GLY A 152 3.65 8.72 -2.50
CA GLY A 152 4.05 10.12 -2.34
C GLY A 152 4.82 10.74 -3.50
N THR A 153 4.95 10.06 -4.65
CA THR A 153 5.70 10.56 -5.82
C THR A 153 4.90 11.54 -6.69
N GLY A 154 3.57 11.55 -6.57
CA GLY A 154 2.69 12.54 -7.22
C GLY A 154 2.78 13.91 -6.54
N TYR A 155 1.68 14.38 -5.94
CA TYR A 155 1.65 15.68 -5.24
C TYR A 155 2.70 15.82 -4.13
N GLY A 156 3.14 14.71 -3.53
CA GLY A 156 4.15 14.71 -2.47
C GLY A 156 5.57 15.02 -2.96
N CYS A 157 5.83 14.87 -4.27
CA CYS A 157 7.12 15.10 -4.92
C CYS A 157 8.30 14.33 -4.30
N LEU A 158 8.06 13.16 -3.70
CA LEU A 158 9.15 12.30 -3.25
C LEU A 158 9.92 11.74 -4.45
N THR A 159 11.24 11.62 -4.32
CA THR A 159 12.10 11.12 -5.40
C THR A 159 11.78 9.67 -5.73
N GLU A 160 11.28 9.41 -6.95
CA GLU A 160 10.89 8.08 -7.42
C GLU A 160 11.98 7.02 -7.19
N LYS A 161 13.24 7.34 -7.52
CA LYS A 161 14.37 6.43 -7.31
C LYS A 161 14.51 5.98 -5.85
N LEU A 162 14.35 6.90 -4.91
CA LEU A 162 14.46 6.59 -3.49
C LEU A 162 13.25 5.81 -3.00
N VAL A 163 12.03 6.24 -3.38
CA VAL A 163 10.78 5.53 -3.08
C VAL A 163 10.83 4.08 -3.56
N CYS A 164 11.18 3.86 -4.83
CA CYS A 164 11.27 2.51 -5.42
C CYS A 164 12.28 1.62 -4.68
N ARG A 165 13.49 2.14 -4.39
CA ARG A 165 14.51 1.37 -3.66
C ARG A 165 14.03 0.98 -2.27
N THR A 166 13.39 1.89 -1.56
CA THR A 166 12.86 1.65 -0.21
C THR A 166 11.69 0.67 -0.22
N MET A 167 10.76 0.79 -1.16
CA MET A 167 9.65 -0.16 -1.32
C MET A 167 10.16 -1.58 -1.58
N VAL A 168 11.10 -1.74 -2.52
CA VAL A 168 11.72 -3.04 -2.85
C VAL A 168 12.42 -3.63 -1.62
N ALA A 169 13.16 -2.82 -0.86
CA ALA A 169 13.81 -3.27 0.37
C ALA A 169 12.77 -3.78 1.40
N ALA A 170 11.72 -3.01 1.67
CA ALA A 170 10.66 -3.42 2.59
C ALA A 170 9.96 -4.72 2.16
N ILE A 171 9.62 -4.84 0.87
CA ILE A 171 8.97 -6.03 0.30
C ILE A 171 9.88 -7.26 0.41
N ALA A 172 11.16 -7.13 0.06
CA ALA A 172 12.13 -8.22 0.13
C ALA A 172 12.35 -8.70 1.58
N MET A 173 12.50 -7.76 2.53
CA MET A 173 12.66 -8.08 3.95
C MET A 173 11.41 -8.75 4.53
N PHE A 174 10.22 -8.27 4.17
CA PHE A 174 8.95 -8.84 4.61
C PHE A 174 8.76 -10.27 4.09
N GLY A 175 9.01 -10.49 2.79
CA GLY A 175 8.91 -11.80 2.15
C GLY A 175 9.90 -12.82 2.70
N SER A 176 11.09 -12.38 3.09
CA SER A 176 12.14 -13.24 3.68
C SER A 176 11.89 -13.57 5.16
N GLN A 177 10.79 -13.09 5.76
CA GLN A 177 10.46 -13.27 7.18
C GLN A 177 11.56 -12.80 8.15
N MET A 178 12.36 -11.80 7.76
CA MET A 178 13.50 -11.29 8.55
C MET A 178 13.11 -10.84 9.96
N GLY A 179 11.84 -10.54 10.25
CA GLY A 179 11.37 -10.24 11.60
C GLY A 179 11.68 -11.34 12.62
N LYS A 180 11.63 -12.62 12.24
CA LYS A 180 12.03 -13.72 13.13
C LYS A 180 13.53 -13.72 13.42
N GLU A 181 14.32 -13.42 12.40
CA GLU A 181 15.78 -13.30 12.53
C GLU A 181 16.12 -12.12 13.43
N VAL A 182 15.56 -10.94 13.16
CA VAL A 182 15.76 -9.72 13.97
C VAL A 182 15.37 -9.94 15.43
N LEU A 183 14.23 -10.58 15.71
CA LEU A 183 13.83 -10.92 17.10
C LEU A 183 14.86 -11.83 17.77
N SER A 184 15.31 -12.89 17.08
CA SER A 184 16.37 -13.77 17.60
C SER A 184 17.69 -13.05 17.88
N TYR A 185 17.94 -11.92 17.21
CA TYR A 185 19.10 -11.07 17.43
C TYR A 185 18.90 -10.05 18.56
N LEU A 186 17.71 -9.44 18.67
CA LEU A 186 17.38 -8.48 19.73
C LEU A 186 17.27 -9.16 21.11
N ASP A 187 16.80 -10.41 21.14
CA ASP A 187 16.76 -11.24 22.35
C ASP A 187 18.16 -11.74 22.77
N SER A 188 19.20 -11.48 21.95
CA SER A 188 20.58 -11.82 22.22
C SER A 188 21.38 -10.56 22.59
N PRO A 189 21.64 -10.28 23.89
CA PRO A 189 22.34 -9.07 24.35
C PRO A 189 23.78 -8.89 23.83
N TYR A 190 24.33 -9.88 23.11
CA TYR A 190 25.73 -9.93 22.67
C TYR A 190 26.00 -9.58 21.19
N LYS A 191 25.02 -9.21 20.36
CA LYS A 191 25.22 -9.11 18.89
C LYS A 191 25.13 -7.71 18.26
N ARG A 192 25.07 -6.63 19.05
CA ARG A 192 25.06 -5.25 18.51
C ARG A 192 26.31 -4.91 17.68
N SER A 193 27.50 -5.38 18.09
CA SER A 193 28.78 -5.10 17.41
C SER A 193 28.94 -5.76 16.04
N ASP A 194 28.26 -6.89 15.81
CA ASP A 194 28.39 -7.66 14.57
C ASP A 194 27.56 -7.05 13.43
N ILE A 195 26.52 -6.28 13.78
CA ILE A 195 25.67 -5.55 12.83
C ILE A 195 26.38 -4.32 12.29
N GLU A 196 27.04 -3.52 13.14
CA GLU A 196 27.80 -2.35 12.69
C GLU A 196 28.94 -2.75 11.75
N LYS A 197 29.60 -3.88 12.01
CA LYS A 197 30.61 -4.45 11.11
C LYS A 197 30.05 -4.98 9.79
N LYS A 198 28.80 -5.44 9.74
CA LYS A 198 28.16 -5.95 8.51
C LYS A 198 27.46 -4.88 7.69
N LEU A 199 27.00 -3.81 8.33
CA LEU A 199 26.29 -2.71 7.66
C LEU A 199 27.24 -1.58 7.22
N TYR A 200 28.39 -1.42 7.89
CA TYR A 200 29.35 -0.34 7.61
C TYR A 200 30.77 -0.83 7.29
N GLY A 201 30.95 -2.15 7.10
CA GLY A 201 32.22 -2.79 6.70
C GLY A 201 32.20 -3.28 5.26
#